data_AF-A0A8B6G679-F1
#
_entry.id   AF-A0A8B6G679-F1
#
_cell.length_a   1.000
_cell.length_b   1.000
_cell.length_c   1.000
_cell.angle_alpha   90.00
_cell.angle_beta   90.00
_cell.angle_gamma   90.00
#
_symmetry.space_group_name_H-M   'P 1'
#
loop_
_entity.id
_entity.type
_entity.pdbx_description
1 polymer ?
#
loop_
_entity_poly.entity_id
_entity_poly.type
_entity_poly.pdbx_seq_one_letter_code
_entity_poly.pdbx_strand_id
1 'polypeptide(L)' 'MKKWITPGTWKVIEERRHMNKKILDTKSERLQERHKASYRVLDKNVKRMARADKRAYMENIAKQAEEAAEKITR' A
#
# COMPACT_ATOMS: atom_id res chain seq x y z
N MET A 1 4.03 13.72 -2.78
CA MET A 1 4.03 12.24 -2.62
C MET A 1 4.16 11.89 -1.14
N LYS A 2 3.43 10.89 -0.64
CA LYS A 2 3.65 10.38 0.73
C LYS A 2 5.03 9.70 0.76
N LYS A 3 5.97 10.29 1.51
CA LYS A 3 7.39 9.88 1.55
C LYS A 3 7.62 8.43 2.02
N TRP A 4 6.64 7.85 2.72
CA TRP A 4 6.75 6.51 3.31
C TRP A 4 6.14 5.39 2.47
N ILE A 5 5.38 5.69 1.41
CA ILE A 5 4.80 4.64 0.54
C ILE A 5 5.84 4.22 -0.49
N THR A 6 6.13 2.93 -0.55
CA THR A 6 7.11 2.37 -1.47
C THR A 6 6.56 2.28 -2.91
N PRO A 7 7.43 2.25 -3.94
CA PRO A 7 7.01 2.04 -5.32
C PRO A 7 6.20 0.75 -5.51
N GLY A 8 6.52 -0.31 -4.75
CA GLY A 8 5.76 -1.56 -4.76
C GLY A 8 4.32 -1.38 -4.31
N THR A 9 4.08 -0.66 -3.21
CA THR A 9 2.71 -0.35 -2.76
C THR A 9 1.96 0.53 -3.75
N TRP A 10 2.63 1.50 -4.37
CA TRP A 10 2.03 2.31 -5.43
C TRP A 10 1.57 1.47 -6.63
N LYS A 11 2.38 0.51 -7.06
CA LYS A 11 2.00 -0.42 -8.14
C LYS A 11 0.71 -1.16 -7.83
N VAL A 12 0.57 -1.71 -6.62
CA VAL A 12 -0.65 -2.44 -6.21
C VAL A 12 -1.86 -1.50 -6.08
N ILE A 13 -1.66 -0.23 -5.69
CA ILE A 13 -2.72 0.78 -5.71
C ILE A 13 -3.23 1.02 -7.14
N GLU A 14 -2.33 1.14 -8.11
CA GLU A 14 -2.69 1.30 -9.52
C GLU A 14 -3.40 0.07 -10.08
N GLU A 15 -2.93 -1.14 -9.76
CA GLU A 15 -3.61 -2.39 -10.14
C GLU A 15 -5.04 -2.46 -9.59
N ARG A 16 -5.24 -2.03 -8.33
CA ARG A 16 -6.56 -1.93 -7.71
C ARG A 16 -7.45 -0.91 -8.43
N ARG A 17 -6.91 0.25 -8.80
CA ARG A 17 -7.63 1.29 -9.57
C ARG A 17 -8.06 0.77 -10.94
N HIS A 18 -7.17 0.07 -11.64
CA HIS A 18 -7.47 -0.58 -12.92
C HIS A 18 -8.57 -1.63 -12.77
N MET A 19 -8.53 -2.45 -11.71
CA MET A 19 -9.58 -3.43 -11.46
C MET A 19 -10.92 -2.77 -11.17
N ASN A 20 -10.94 -1.66 -10.43
CA ASN A 20 -12.16 -0.88 -10.20
C ASN A 20 -12.75 -0.36 -11.51
N LYS A 21 -11.91 0.15 -12.41
CA LYS A 21 -12.33 0.58 -13.74
C LYS A 21 -12.98 -0.58 -14.53
N LYS A 22 -12.36 -1.77 -14.51
CA LYS A 22 -12.95 -2.97 -15.14
C LYS A 22 -14.32 -3.33 -14.56
N ILE A 23 -14.53 -3.18 -13.26
CA ILE A 23 -15.84 -3.42 -12.64
C ILE A 23 -16.88 -2.46 -13.20
N LEU A 24 -16.55 -1.17 -13.30
CA LEU A 24 -17.45 -0.13 -13.79
C LEU A 24 -17.77 -0.27 -15.28
N ASP A 25 -16.78 -0.65 -16.10
CA ASP A 25 -16.93 -0.78 -17.56
C ASP A 25 -17.69 -2.05 -17.97
N THR A 26 -17.69 -3.08 -17.12
CA THR A 26 -18.28 -4.39 -17.44
C THR A 26 -19.79 -4.38 -17.24
N LYS A 27 -20.58 -4.73 -18.26
CA LYS A 27 -22.06 -4.83 -18.15
C LYS A 27 -22.57 -6.16 -17.57
N SER A 28 -21.81 -7.24 -17.75
CA SER A 28 -22.22 -8.58 -17.29
C SER A 28 -21.99 -8.73 -15.79
N GLU A 29 -23.05 -8.98 -15.01
CA GLU A 29 -22.97 -9.15 -13.55
C GLU A 29 -22.00 -10.27 -13.13
N ARG A 30 -22.02 -11.41 -13.84
CA ARG A 30 -21.11 -12.53 -13.55
C ARG A 30 -19.63 -12.14 -13.71
N LEU A 31 -19.31 -11.31 -14.71
CA LEU A 31 -17.95 -10.82 -14.91
C LEU A 31 -17.59 -9.73 -13.89
N GLN A 32 -18.55 -8.85 -13.54
CA GLN A 32 -18.36 -7.89 -12.45
C GLN A 32 -18.06 -8.59 -11.12
N GLU A 33 -18.77 -9.66 -10.77
CA GLU A 33 -18.52 -10.46 -9.56
C GLU A 33 -17.08 -11.00 -9.52
N ARG A 34 -16.58 -11.52 -10.65
CA ARG A 34 -15.18 -11.97 -10.77
C ARG A 34 -14.20 -10.82 -10.57
N HIS A 35 -14.44 -9.67 -11.19
CA HIS A 35 -13.60 -8.49 -11.02
C HIS A 35 -13.65 -7.93 -9.59
N LYS A 36 -14.82 -7.95 -8.93
CA LYS A 36 -14.98 -7.61 -7.51
C LYS A 36 -14.17 -8.54 -6.61
N ALA A 37 -14.15 -9.84 -6.90
CA ALA A 37 -13.31 -10.79 -6.16
C ALA A 37 -11.82 -10.44 -6.29
N SER A 38 -11.33 -10.16 -7.50
CA SER A 38 -9.94 -9.71 -7.71
C SER A 38 -9.66 -8.37 -7.02
N TYR A 39 -10.59 -7.41 -7.08
CA TYR A 39 -10.48 -6.13 -6.39
C TYR A 39 -10.34 -6.31 -4.87
N ARG A 40 -11.11 -7.21 -4.25
CA ARG A 40 -11.01 -7.50 -2.81
C ARG A 40 -9.63 -8.03 -2.42
N VAL A 41 -9.02 -8.87 -3.26
CA VAL A 41 -7.65 -9.36 -3.03
C VAL A 41 -6.64 -8.22 -3.12
N LEU A 42 -6.74 -7.39 -4.16
CA LEU A 42 -5.88 -6.22 -4.33
C LEU A 42 -6.05 -5.22 -3.17
N ASP A 43 -7.28 -4.96 -2.71
CA ASP A 43 -7.54 -4.07 -1.59
C ASP A 43 -6.92 -4.58 -0.28
N LYS A 44 -7.01 -5.89 0.00
CA LYS A 44 -6.31 -6.50 1.14
C LYS A 44 -4.79 -6.31 1.03
N ASN A 45 -4.22 -6.48 -0.16
CA ASN A 45 -2.78 -6.31 -0.39
C ASN A 45 -2.35 -4.84 -0.21
N VAL A 46 -3.08 -3.88 -0.80
CA VAL A 46 -2.84 -2.43 -0.60
C VAL A 46 -2.80 -2.11 0.89
N LYS A 47 -3.82 -2.55 1.65
CA LYS A 47 -3.91 -2.28 3.09
C LYS A 47 -2.78 -2.94 3.87
N ARG A 48 -2.36 -4.16 3.51
CA ARG A 48 -1.24 -4.85 4.15
C ARG A 48 0.08 -4.12 3.89
N MET A 49 0.37 -3.81 2.64
CA MET A 49 1.63 -3.19 2.23
C MET A 49 1.75 -1.76 2.77
N ALA A 50 0.69 -0.95 2.68
CA ALA A 50 0.70 0.40 3.23
C ALA A 50 0.96 0.42 4.76
N ARG A 51 0.47 -0.58 5.50
CA ARG A 51 0.78 -0.70 6.93
C ARG A 51 2.24 -1.12 7.17
N ALA A 52 2.77 -2.02 6.36
CA ALA A 52 4.17 -2.43 6.43
C ALA A 52 5.12 -1.25 6.13
N ASP A 53 4.87 -0.55 5.03
CA ASP A 53 5.58 0.67 4.62
C ASP A 53 5.59 1.73 5.74
N LYS A 54 4.42 1.99 6.35
CA LYS A 54 4.32 2.94 7.46
C LYS A 54 5.15 2.50 8.67
N ARG A 55 5.09 1.21 9.05
CA ARG A 55 5.86 0.68 10.18
C ARG A 55 7.37 0.82 9.93
N ALA A 56 7.84 0.35 8.78
CA ALA A 56 9.26 0.45 8.41
C ALA A 56 9.76 1.90 8.41
N TYR A 57 8.94 2.84 7.93
CA TYR A 57 9.29 4.27 7.98
C TYR A 57 9.42 4.81 9.40
N MET A 58 8.48 4.46 10.29
CA MET A 58 8.52 4.89 11.70
C MET A 58 9.69 4.25 12.45
N GLU A 59 9.95 2.95 12.24
CA GLU A 59 11.10 2.24 12.82
C GLU A 59 12.42 2.87 12.40
N ASN A 60 12.55 3.24 11.11
CA ASN A 60 13.75 3.92 10.63
C ASN A 60 13.93 5.31 11.27
N ILE A 61 12.86 6.08 11.46
CA ILE A 61 12.93 7.37 12.17
C ILE A 61 13.35 7.18 13.62
N ALA A 62 12.76 6.20 14.32
CA ALA A 62 13.09 5.92 15.71
C ALA A 62 14.57 5.56 15.86
N LYS A 63 15.07 4.66 15.00
CA LYS A 63 16.48 4.29 14.96
C LYS A 63 17.41 5.49 14.73
N GLN A 64 17.06 6.37 13.79
CA GLN A 64 17.83 7.59 13.53
C GLN A 64 17.85 8.54 14.75
N ALA A 65 16.74 8.63 15.48
CA ALA A 65 16.65 9.44 16.69
C ALA A 65 17.50 8.85 17.83
N GLU A 66 17.48 7.53 18.02
CA GLU A 66 18.32 6.82 19.00
C GLU A 66 19.80 7.03 18.71
N GLU A 67 20.25 6.78 17.47
CA GLU A 67 21.64 7.00 17.04
C GLU A 67 22.07 8.46 17.23
N ALA A 68 21.17 9.42 17.01
CA ALA A 68 21.46 10.84 17.20
C ALA A 68 21.61 11.18 18.70
N ALA A 69 20.74 10.65 19.56
CA ALA A 69 20.81 10.84 21.01
C ALA A 69 22.09 10.22 21.59
N GLU A 70 22.45 9.00 21.15
CA GLU A 70 23.70 8.35 21.55
C GLU A 70 24.94 9.19 21.17
N LYS A 71 24.94 9.79 19.98
CA LYS A 71 26.03 10.67 19.53
C LYS A 71 26.12 11.99 20.30
N ILE A 72 24.99 12.53 20.77
CA ILE A 72 24.96 13.77 21.57
C ILE A 72 25.45 13.52 22.99
N THR A 73 25.19 12.33 23.52
CA THR A 73 25.50 11.97 24.92
C THR A 73 26.96 11.53 25.12
N ARG A 74 27.67 11.24 24.03
CA ARG A 74 29.08 10.81 24.02
C ARG A 74 30.02 12.00 23.75
#